data_AF-A0A7K0HRU8-F1
#
_entry.id   AF-A0A7K0HRU8-F1
#
_cell.length_a   1.000
_cell.length_b   1.000
_cell.length_c   1.000
_cell.angle_alpha   90.00
_cell.angle_beta   90.00
_cell.angle_gamma   90.00
#
_symmetry.space_group_name_H-M   'P 1'
#
loop_
_entity.id
_entity.type
_entity.pdbx_description
1 polymer ?
#
loop_
_entity_poly.entity_id
_entity_poly.type
_entity_poly.pdbx_seq_one_letter_code
_entity_poly.pdbx_strand_id
1 'polypeptide(L)'
;VIYHGADHRNRYCLGGLLLSLNEPSKVLARSKDPLMVPEADYEKVGFFGDVIFTNGHVVDGDTITIYYGASDEVICKATASIQAILDSLELY
;
A
#
# COMPACT_ATOMS: atom_id res chain seq x y z
N VAL A 1 -8.75 2.71 -1.77
CA VAL A 1 -8.35 1.85 -0.64
C VAL A 1 -6.90 1.44 -0.84
N ILE A 2 -6.07 1.60 0.19
CA ILE A 2 -4.73 1.02 0.25
C ILE A 2 -4.83 -0.27 1.07
N TYR A 3 -4.38 -1.39 0.54
CA TYR A 3 -4.47 -2.70 1.19
C TYR A 3 -3.09 -3.38 1.20
N HIS A 4 -2.90 -4.38 2.07
CA HIS A 4 -1.72 -5.24 2.06
C HIS A 4 -2.02 -6.58 1.40
N GLY A 5 -1.10 -7.10 0.60
CA GLY A 5 -1.15 -8.44 0.02
C GLY A 5 0.11 -9.22 0.38
N ALA A 6 -0.03 -10.52 0.64
CA ALA A 6 1.08 -11.42 0.94
C ALA A 6 1.21 -12.49 -0.14
N ASP A 7 2.45 -12.86 -0.48
CA ASP A 7 2.73 -14.02 -1.32
C ASP A 7 2.95 -15.30 -0.48
N HIS A 8 3.18 -16.43 -1.15
CA HIS A 8 3.41 -17.74 -0.52
C HIS A 8 4.71 -17.82 0.30
N ARG A 9 5.60 -16.82 0.19
CA ARG A 9 6.84 -16.69 0.97
C ARG A 9 6.68 -15.70 2.12
N ASN A 10 5.45 -15.27 2.39
CA ASN A 10 5.11 -14.24 3.36
C ASN A 10 5.76 -12.89 3.08
N ARG A 11 6.00 -12.54 1.81
CA ARG A 11 6.38 -11.18 1.44
C ARG A 11 5.15 -10.29 1.40
N TYR A 12 5.08 -9.28 2.26
CA TYR A 12 3.95 -8.34 2.34
C TYR A 12 4.26 -7.06 1.57
N CYS A 13 3.34 -6.68 0.68
CA CYS A 13 3.42 -5.48 -0.16
C CYS A 13 2.11 -4.69 -0.07
N LEU A 14 2.13 -3.42 -0.48
CA LEU A 14 0.90 -2.60 -0.54
C LEU A 14 0.36 -2.50 -1.95
N GLY A 15 -0.96 -2.59 -2.09
CA GLY A 15 -1.68 -2.38 -3.35
C GLY A 15 -2.78 -1.34 -3.22
N GLY A 16 -3.35 -0.94 -4.36
CA GLY A 16 -4.42 0.05 -4.47
C GLY A 16 -5.69 -0.53 -5.09
N LEU A 17 -6.85 -0.11 -4.58
CA LEU A 17 -8.17 -0.33 -5.17
C LEU A 17 -8.91 0.99 -5.31
N LEU A 18 -9.55 1.20 -6.46
CA LEU A 18 -10.62 2.19 -6.62
C LEU A 18 -11.96 1.45 -6.56
N LEU A 19 -12.80 1.85 -5.61
CA LEU A 19 -14.13 1.27 -5.40
C LEU A 19 -15.20 2.27 -5.86
N SER A 20 -16.37 1.76 -6.24
CA SER A 20 -17.51 2.60 -6.53
C SER A 20 -17.93 3.40 -5.30
N LEU A 21 -18.16 4.70 -5.49
CA LEU A 21 -18.59 5.61 -4.43
C LEU A 21 -19.98 5.25 -3.88
N ASN A 22 -20.87 4.77 -4.75
CA ASN A 22 -22.26 4.44 -4.39
C ASN A 22 -22.45 2.98 -3.97
N GLU A 23 -21.58 2.09 -4.45
CA GLU A 23 -21.65 0.64 -4.18
C GLU A 23 -20.25 0.09 -3.89
N PRO A 24 -19.71 0.27 -2.66
CA PRO A 24 -18.29 -0.02 -2.36
C PRO A 24 -17.85 -1.47 -2.55
N SER A 25 -18.79 -2.42 -2.65
CA SER A 25 -18.48 -3.82 -3.02
C SER A 25 -18.01 -3.96 -4.47
N LYS A 26 -18.29 -2.98 -5.33
CA LYS A 26 -17.86 -2.97 -6.74
C LYS A 26 -16.47 -2.36 -6.86
N VAL A 27 -15.51 -3.17 -7.30
CA VAL A 27 -14.16 -2.72 -7.68
C VAL A 27 -14.22 -2.11 -9.09
N LEU A 28 -13.74 -0.87 -9.22
CA LEU A 28 -13.64 -0.15 -10.49
C LEU A 28 -12.24 -0.27 -11.12
N ALA A 29 -11.21 -0.24 -10.28
CA ALA A 29 -9.82 -0.36 -10.71
C ALA A 29 -8.97 -1.00 -9.60
N ARG A 30 -7.86 -1.64 -9.97
CA ARG A 30 -6.85 -2.17 -9.03
C ARG A 30 -5.45 -2.00 -9.58
N SER A 31 -4.49 -1.80 -8.71
CA SER A 31 -3.08 -1.81 -9.09
C SER A 31 -2.69 -3.22 -9.56
N LYS A 32 -2.18 -3.33 -10.78
CA LYS A 32 -1.68 -4.61 -11.31
C LYS A 32 -0.43 -5.07 -10.56
N ASP A 33 0.51 -4.16 -10.39
CA ASP A 33 1.70 -4.32 -9.57
C ASP A 33 1.51 -3.69 -8.19
N PRO A 34 2.32 -4.07 -7.17
CA PRO A 34 2.27 -3.40 -5.88
C PRO A 34 2.63 -1.91 -5.99
N LEU A 35 1.94 -1.07 -5.21
CA LEU A 35 2.26 0.35 -5.07
C LEU A 35 3.55 0.57 -4.26
N MET A 36 3.78 -0.31 -3.28
CA MET A 36 5.01 -0.34 -2.49
C MET A 36 5.42 -1.78 -2.25
N VAL A 37 6.72 -2.00 -2.15
CA VAL A 37 7.33 -3.28 -1.80
C VAL A 37 8.45 -3.06 -0.76
N PRO A 38 8.85 -4.09 0.00
CA PRO A 38 10.02 -4.00 0.87
C PRO A 38 11.29 -3.78 0.03
N GLU A 39 11.97 -2.67 0.26
CA GLU A 39 13.24 -2.32 -0.42
C GLU A 39 14.30 -1.85 0.57
N ALA A 40 13.89 -1.05 1.55
CA ALA A 40 14.79 -0.53 2.56
C ALA A 40 15.20 -1.63 3.55
N ASP A 41 16.36 -1.48 4.19
CA ASP A 41 16.90 -2.54 5.05
C ASP A 41 16.00 -2.84 6.25
N TYR A 42 15.34 -1.83 6.81
CA TYR A 42 14.36 -1.99 7.89
C TYR A 42 13.04 -2.66 7.44
N GLU A 43 12.79 -2.80 6.14
CA GLU A 43 11.62 -3.50 5.57
C GLU A 43 11.94 -4.94 5.19
N LYS A 44 13.20 -5.23 4.88
CA LYS A 44 13.70 -6.57 4.53
C LYS A 44 14.20 -7.33 5.74
N VAL A 45 14.68 -6.64 6.78
CA VAL A 45 15.33 -7.22 7.95
C VAL A 45 14.67 -6.68 9.22
N GLY A 46 14.28 -7.60 10.11
CA GLY A 46 13.76 -7.34 11.44
C GLY A 46 13.18 -8.62 12.05
N PHE A 47 12.26 -8.49 13.00
CA PHE A 47 11.57 -9.64 13.60
C PHE A 47 10.89 -10.55 12.55
N PHE A 48 10.23 -9.95 11.56
CA PHE A 48 9.63 -10.67 10.44
C PHE A 48 9.89 -9.93 9.12
N GLY A 49 10.99 -10.27 8.44
CA GLY A 49 11.48 -9.57 7.26
C GLY A 49 10.60 -9.67 6.01
N ASP A 50 10.90 -8.82 5.03
CA ASP A 50 10.16 -8.67 3.77
C ASP A 50 8.69 -8.24 3.97
N VAL A 51 8.48 -7.33 4.93
CA VAL A 51 7.15 -6.86 5.31
C VAL A 51 7.06 -5.35 5.27
N ILE A 52 6.07 -4.86 4.51
CA ILE A 52 5.46 -3.55 4.71
C ILE A 52 3.95 -3.73 4.92
N PHE A 53 3.41 -3.10 5.97
CA PHE A 53 2.02 -3.31 6.38
C PHE A 53 1.33 -1.99 6.68
N THR A 54 0.30 -1.62 5.90
CA THR A 54 -0.39 -0.34 6.06
C THR A 54 -1.25 -0.31 7.33
N ASN A 55 -1.14 0.76 8.12
CA ASN A 55 -1.89 0.95 9.37
C ASN A 55 -2.76 2.21 9.36
N GLY A 56 -2.59 3.10 8.39
CA GLY A 56 -3.38 4.31 8.26
C GLY A 56 -2.73 5.31 7.33
N HIS A 57 -3.49 6.33 6.93
CA HIS A 57 -2.97 7.42 6.13
C HIS A 57 -3.70 8.72 6.44
N VAL A 58 -3.02 9.84 6.18
CA VAL A 58 -3.60 11.19 6.18
C VAL A 58 -3.49 11.79 4.80
N VAL A 59 -4.43 12.64 4.44
CA VAL A 59 -4.51 13.29 3.13
C VAL A 59 -4.44 14.80 3.31
N ASP A 60 -3.58 15.45 2.54
CA ASP A 60 -3.48 16.90 2.40
C ASP A 60 -3.38 17.27 0.92
N GLY A 61 -4.50 17.75 0.37
CA GLY A 61 -4.64 17.98 -1.07
C GLY A 61 -4.38 16.70 -1.87
N ASP A 62 -3.41 16.75 -2.79
CA ASP A 62 -2.98 15.60 -3.58
C ASP A 62 -1.96 14.72 -2.85
N THR A 63 -1.45 15.13 -1.69
CA THR A 63 -0.46 14.33 -0.96
C THR A 63 -1.16 13.35 -0.03
N ILE A 64 -0.87 12.06 -0.18
CA ILE A 64 -1.19 11.03 0.81
C ILE A 64 0.07 10.66 1.58
N THR A 65 -0.01 10.71 2.91
CA THR A 65 1.03 10.18 3.81
C THR A 65 0.55 8.86 4.40
N ILE A 66 1.21 7.76 4.07
CA ILE A 66 0.91 6.41 4.55
C ILE A 66 1.83 6.08 5.72
N TYR A 67 1.26 5.69 6.85
CA TYR A 67 1.98 5.11 7.98
C TYR A 67 1.88 3.60 7.91
N TYR A 68 3.02 2.94 7.99
CA TYR A 68 3.11 1.49 7.82
C TYR A 68 4.12 0.88 8.80
N GLY A 69 3.83 -0.32 9.27
CA GLY A 69 4.80 -1.16 9.96
C GLY A 69 5.79 -1.78 8.97
N ALA A 70 7.06 -1.86 9.36
CA ALA A 70 8.11 -2.52 8.59
C ALA A 70 8.81 -3.59 9.45
N SER A 71 8.96 -4.77 8.85
CA SER A 71 9.53 -5.98 9.47
C SER A 71 9.01 -6.35 10.86
N ASP A 72 7.75 -6.01 11.18
CA ASP A 72 7.11 -6.16 12.49
C ASP A 72 7.90 -5.54 13.67
N GLU A 73 8.71 -4.52 13.40
CA GLU A 73 9.64 -3.97 14.40
C GLU A 73 9.58 -2.44 14.50
N VAL A 74 9.41 -1.76 13.36
CA VAL A 74 9.44 -0.29 13.31
C VAL A 74 8.22 0.27 12.60
N ILE A 75 7.92 1.55 12.89
CA ILE A 75 6.89 2.32 12.18
C ILE A 75 7.59 3.29 11.24
N CYS A 76 7.14 3.30 10.00
CA CYS A 76 7.66 4.11 8.92
C CYS A 76 6.56 5.00 8.33
N LYS A 77 6.99 5.94 7.48
CA LYS A 77 6.06 6.74 6.67
C LYS A 77 6.55 6.84 5.23
N ALA A 78 5.62 6.82 4.30
CA ALA A 78 5.85 7.11 2.89
C ALA A 78 4.84 8.16 2.40
N THR A 79 5.23 8.94 1.40
CA THR A 79 4.37 9.97 0.80
C THR A 79 4.26 9.74 -0.69
N ALA A 80 3.07 9.94 -1.25
CA ALA A 80 2.81 9.86 -2.67
C ALA A 80 1.75 10.88 -3.11
N SER A 81 1.63 11.09 -4.42
CA SER A 81 0.49 11.79 -5.02
C SER A 81 -0.70 10.84 -5.15
N ILE A 82 -1.89 11.29 -4.78
CA ILE A 82 -3.14 10.55 -4.95
C ILE A 82 -3.44 10.38 -6.43
N GLN A 83 -3.26 11.45 -7.22
CA GLN A 83 -3.45 11.38 -8.66
C GLN A 83 -2.51 10.35 -9.29
N ALA A 84 -1.23 10.33 -8.90
CA ALA A 84 -0.27 9.33 -9.40
C ALA A 84 -0.69 7.89 -9.04
N ILE A 85 -1.23 7.68 -7.84
CA ILE A 85 -1.78 6.36 -7.46
C ILE A 85 -2.97 6.01 -8.34
N LEU A 86 -3.93 6.93 -8.55
CA LEU A 86 -5.11 6.69 -9.37
C LEU A 86 -4.74 6.37 -10.83
N ASP A 87 -3.78 7.10 -11.39
CA ASP A 87 -3.27 6.90 -12.75
C ASP A 87 -2.56 5.56 -12.93
N SER A 88 -2.02 4.99 -11.84
CA SER A 88 -1.38 3.67 -11.83
C SER A 88 -2.35 2.48 -11.79
N LEU A 89 -3.64 2.71 -11.57
CA LEU A 89 -4.63 1.63 -11.46
C LEU A 89 -5.12 1.16 -12.83
N GLU A 90 -5.33 -0.14 -12.98
CA GLU A 90 -5.96 -0.72 -14.18
C GLU A 90 -7.47 -0.91 -13.94
N LEU A 91 -8.27 -0.49 -14.93
CA LEU A 91 -9.73 -0.63 -14.90
C LEU A 91 -10.14 -2.11 -15.02
N TYR A 92 -11.22 -2.47 -14.32
CA TYR A 92 -11.89 -3.76 -14.45
C TYR A 92 -12.91 -3.81 -15.58
#